data_AF-A7HNX6-F1
#
_entry.id   AF-A7HNX6-F1
#
_cell.length_a   1.000
_cell.length_b   1.000
_cell.length_c   1.000
_cell.angle_alpha   90.00
_cell.angle_beta   90.00
_cell.angle_gamma   90.00
#
_symmetry.space_group_name_H-M   'P 1'
#
loop_
_entity.id
_entity.type
_entity.pdbx_description
1 polymer ?
#
loop_
_entity_poly.entity_id
_entity_poly.type
_entity_poly.pdbx_seq_one_letter_code
_entity_poly.pdbx_strand_id
1 'polypeptide(L)'
;MSKSKFFIIFLTLFSTAVFAFVNIGVGYGINNNNWVVRVGYEDNMFSLNGNYFVNLEWGIDGSILFETPLGVSTGPMIGIVNDFQNNKIYMNYGGFIGYEYKGQKGQFDIKFALLMEYGSSLNFLDNLFASFRTYIPDPPGMKMKDKLYVEMSYFKQRIYIVVGLLEPF
;
A
#
# COMPACT_ATOMS: atom_id res chain seq x y z
N MET A 1 -17.16 -7.32 -24.17
CA MET A 1 -16.31 -6.58 -23.21
C MET A 1 -15.19 -5.89 -24.01
N SER A 2 -14.93 -4.59 -23.86
CA SER A 2 -13.98 -3.88 -24.74
C SER A 2 -12.53 -4.35 -24.52
N LYS A 3 -11.69 -4.33 -25.56
CA LYS A 3 -10.27 -4.72 -25.50
C LYS A 3 -9.49 -4.02 -24.38
N SER A 4 -9.86 -2.76 -24.10
CA SER A 4 -9.32 -1.96 -23.00
C SER A 4 -9.64 -2.51 -21.61
N LYS A 5 -10.84 -3.08 -21.39
CA LYS A 5 -11.19 -3.72 -20.10
C LYS A 5 -10.40 -5.00 -19.85
N PHE A 6 -10.14 -5.77 -20.91
CA PHE A 6 -9.35 -7.00 -20.83
C PHE A 6 -7.89 -6.71 -20.52
N PHE A 7 -7.32 -5.66 -21.12
CA PHE A 7 -5.96 -5.23 -20.86
C PHE A 7 -5.75 -4.77 -19.41
N ILE A 8 -6.71 -4.03 -18.84
CA ILE A 8 -6.67 -3.60 -17.43
C ILE A 8 -6.71 -4.81 -16.49
N ILE A 9 -7.64 -5.74 -16.70
CA ILE A 9 -7.74 -6.97 -15.88
C ILE A 9 -6.46 -7.81 -16.00
N PHE A 10 -5.92 -7.96 -17.21
CA PHE A 10 -4.67 -8.67 -17.41
C PHE A 10 -3.50 -7.99 -16.71
N LEU A 11 -3.38 -6.66 -16.77
CA LEU A 11 -2.32 -5.94 -16.06
C LEU A 11 -2.46 -6.10 -14.54
N THR A 12 -3.67 -6.04 -14.01
CA THR A 12 -3.97 -6.25 -12.58
C THR A 12 -3.60 -7.67 -12.15
N LEU A 13 -4.01 -8.69 -12.90
CA LEU A 13 -3.71 -10.09 -12.59
C LEU A 13 -2.22 -10.43 -12.76
N PHE A 14 -1.59 -9.93 -13.83
CA PHE A 14 -0.17 -10.16 -14.08
C PHE A 14 0.71 -9.51 -13.02
N SER A 15 0.40 -8.28 -12.62
CA SER A 15 1.10 -7.64 -11.51
C SER A 15 0.90 -8.43 -10.21
N THR A 16 -0.32 -8.85 -9.86
CA THR A 16 -0.52 -9.70 -8.66
C THR A 16 0.26 -11.03 -8.69
N ALA A 17 0.62 -11.55 -9.87
CA ALA A 17 1.35 -12.81 -10.01
C ALA A 17 2.89 -12.64 -9.98
N VAL A 18 3.41 -11.46 -10.29
CA VAL A 18 4.86 -11.22 -10.47
C VAL A 18 5.52 -10.55 -9.27
N PHE A 19 4.80 -9.75 -8.50
CA PHE A 19 5.38 -9.07 -7.33
C PHE A 19 4.84 -9.65 -6.02
N ALA A 20 5.72 -9.77 -5.02
CA ALA A 20 5.37 -10.22 -3.67
C ALA A 20 4.42 -9.24 -2.94
N PHE A 21 4.39 -7.98 -3.39
CA PHE A 21 3.46 -6.96 -2.92
C PHE A 21 3.00 -6.12 -4.11
N VAL A 22 1.71 -6.18 -4.45
CA VAL A 22 1.06 -5.31 -5.45
C VAL A 22 -0.19 -4.73 -4.86
N ASN A 23 -0.29 -3.42 -4.79
CA ASN A 23 -1.52 -2.76 -4.39
C ASN A 23 -1.97 -1.78 -5.49
N ILE A 24 -3.09 -2.08 -6.13
CA ILE A 24 -3.64 -1.25 -7.21
C ILE A 24 -4.84 -0.48 -6.68
N GLY A 25 -4.66 0.83 -6.54
CA GLY A 25 -5.70 1.77 -6.15
C GLY A 25 -6.37 2.45 -7.32
N VAL A 26 -7.70 2.52 -7.31
CA VAL A 26 -8.46 3.45 -8.14
C VAL A 26 -9.25 4.36 -7.22
N GLY A 27 -8.87 5.65 -7.20
CA GLY A 27 -9.50 6.67 -6.37
C GLY A 27 -10.49 7.51 -7.15
N TYR A 28 -11.51 8.01 -6.44
CA TYR A 28 -12.42 9.01 -6.99
C TYR A 28 -12.59 10.13 -5.97
N GLY A 29 -11.96 11.29 -6.25
CA GLY A 29 -12.14 12.50 -5.46
C GLY A 29 -13.40 13.22 -5.89
N ILE A 30 -14.42 13.28 -5.03
CA ILE A 30 -15.56 14.20 -5.20
C ILE A 30 -15.50 15.22 -4.07
N ASN A 31 -15.44 16.51 -4.40
CA ASN A 31 -15.64 17.63 -3.48
C ASN A 31 -14.82 17.53 -2.16
N ASN A 32 -13.48 17.47 -2.25
CA ASN A 32 -12.55 17.38 -1.11
C ASN A 32 -12.66 16.08 -0.28
N ASN A 33 -13.31 15.04 -0.80
CA ASN A 33 -13.38 13.74 -0.15
C ASN A 33 -12.35 12.79 -0.80
N ASN A 34 -11.20 12.60 -0.13
CA ASN A 34 -10.02 11.92 -0.68
C ASN A 34 -10.03 10.41 -0.38
N TRP A 35 -11.18 9.77 -0.63
CA TRP A 35 -11.29 8.33 -0.49
C TRP A 35 -10.81 7.60 -1.74
N VAL A 36 -10.00 6.58 -1.54
CA VAL A 36 -9.46 5.71 -2.58
C VAL A 36 -9.76 4.28 -2.20
N VAL A 37 -10.38 3.54 -3.11
CA VAL A 37 -10.51 2.09 -2.94
C VAL A 37 -9.31 1.45 -3.63
N ARG A 38 -8.62 0.58 -2.91
CA ARG A 38 -7.52 -0.21 -3.45
C ARG A 38 -7.79 -1.69 -3.31
N VAL A 39 -7.40 -2.42 -4.34
CA VAL A 39 -7.41 -3.87 -4.38
C VAL A 39 -6.00 -4.34 -4.64
N GLY A 40 -5.56 -5.32 -3.88
CA GLY A 40 -4.17 -5.71 -3.92
C GLY A 40 -3.90 -7.09 -3.37
N TYR A 41 -2.62 -7.34 -3.24
CA TYR A 41 -2.01 -8.50 -2.66
C TYR A 41 -0.91 -8.00 -1.73
N GLU A 42 -1.07 -8.25 -0.43
CA GLU A 42 -0.13 -7.88 0.63
C GLU A 42 -0.01 -9.03 1.63
N ASP A 43 1.18 -9.27 2.18
CA ASP A 43 1.43 -10.35 3.15
C ASP A 43 0.98 -11.75 2.67
N ASN A 44 1.07 -12.01 1.36
CA ASN A 44 0.54 -13.20 0.71
C ASN A 44 -0.99 -13.39 0.77
N MET A 45 -1.73 -12.31 1.04
CA MET A 45 -3.19 -12.29 1.15
C MET A 45 -3.80 -11.29 0.17
N PHE A 46 -5.04 -11.54 -0.26
CA PHE A 46 -5.79 -10.54 -0.99
C PHE A 46 -6.14 -9.38 -0.05
N SER A 47 -5.99 -8.14 -0.52
CA SER A 47 -6.38 -6.95 0.23
C SER A 47 -7.41 -6.10 -0.48
N LEU A 48 -8.39 -5.63 0.30
CA LEU A 48 -9.36 -4.62 -0.10
C LEU A 48 -9.31 -3.47 0.91
N ASN A 49 -8.90 -2.30 0.43
CA ASN A 49 -8.52 -1.17 1.28
C ASN A 49 -9.33 0.08 0.91
N GLY A 50 -9.95 0.72 1.90
CA GLY A 50 -10.44 2.09 1.81
C GLY A 50 -9.42 3.04 2.42
N ASN A 51 -8.75 3.82 1.59
CA ASN A 51 -7.77 4.82 2.00
C ASN A 51 -8.41 6.20 2.04
N TYR A 52 -8.36 6.87 3.17
CA TYR A 52 -8.60 8.30 3.27
C TYR A 52 -7.27 9.04 3.32
N PHE A 53 -7.01 9.86 2.31
CA PHE A 53 -5.80 10.67 2.28
C PHE A 53 -6.07 12.07 2.84
N VAL A 54 -5.24 12.53 3.77
CA VAL A 54 -5.44 13.86 4.35
C VAL A 54 -5.10 14.96 3.33
N ASN A 55 -4.14 14.70 2.42
CA ASN A 55 -3.50 15.75 1.63
C ASN A 55 -3.40 15.50 0.10
N LEU A 56 -3.66 14.28 -0.41
CA LEU A 56 -3.45 13.89 -1.84
C LEU A 56 -4.38 12.75 -2.28
N GLU A 57 -4.46 12.39 -3.57
CA GLU A 57 -5.76 11.89 -4.07
C GLU A 57 -5.81 10.46 -4.66
N TRP A 58 -4.75 9.86 -5.23
CA TRP A 58 -4.58 8.39 -5.37
C TRP A 58 -3.20 7.98 -5.94
N GLY A 59 -2.87 6.69 -5.88
CA GLY A 59 -1.70 6.09 -6.52
C GLY A 59 -1.80 4.58 -6.70
N ILE A 60 -0.90 4.04 -7.52
CA ILE A 60 -0.62 2.62 -7.72
C ILE A 60 0.80 2.38 -7.24
N ASP A 61 1.00 1.38 -6.39
CA ASP A 61 2.32 1.00 -5.90
C ASP A 61 2.54 -0.51 -6.00
N GLY A 62 3.76 -0.89 -6.37
CA GLY A 62 4.18 -2.27 -6.52
C GLY A 62 5.64 -2.43 -6.12
N SER A 63 5.95 -3.51 -5.41
CA SER A 63 7.31 -3.77 -4.95
C SER A 63 7.62 -5.27 -4.93
N ILE A 64 8.86 -5.61 -5.27
CA ILE A 64 9.41 -6.95 -5.05
C ILE A 64 10.27 -6.85 -3.80
N LEU A 65 9.82 -7.46 -2.71
CA LEU A 65 10.52 -7.38 -1.43
C LEU A 65 11.14 -8.73 -1.08
N PHE A 66 12.40 -8.69 -0.68
CA PHE A 66 13.12 -9.79 -0.06
C PHE A 66 13.12 -9.55 1.45
N GLU A 67 12.46 -10.44 2.18
CA GLU A 67 12.26 -10.36 3.63
C GLU A 67 13.16 -11.32 4.39
N THR A 68 13.71 -10.83 5.49
CA THR A 68 14.45 -11.64 6.46
C THR A 68 13.53 -12.06 7.61
N PRO A 69 13.84 -13.16 8.33
CA PRO A 69 13.09 -13.55 9.52
C PRO A 69 13.07 -12.51 10.65
N LEU A 70 13.97 -11.52 10.60
CA LEU A 70 14.06 -10.43 11.55
C LEU A 70 13.17 -9.23 11.18
N GLY A 71 12.36 -9.34 10.11
CA GLY A 71 11.46 -8.27 9.67
C GLY A 71 12.12 -7.19 8.80
N VAL A 72 13.40 -7.33 8.47
CA VAL A 72 14.06 -6.45 7.50
C VAL A 72 13.66 -6.87 6.08
N SER A 73 13.21 -5.91 5.27
CA SER A 73 12.84 -6.06 3.86
C SER A 73 13.65 -5.15 2.96
N THR A 74 14.00 -5.62 1.76
CA THR A 74 14.63 -4.78 0.73
C THR A 74 14.24 -5.21 -0.67
N GLY A 75 14.26 -4.29 -1.64
CA GLY A 75 14.10 -4.64 -3.04
C GLY A 75 13.65 -3.48 -3.91
N PRO A 76 13.37 -3.71 -5.21
CA PRO A 76 12.91 -2.66 -6.10
C PRO A 76 11.44 -2.32 -5.86
N MET A 77 11.13 -1.02 -6.04
CA MET A 77 9.78 -0.50 -5.98
C MET A 77 9.49 0.39 -7.19
N ILE A 78 8.25 0.34 -7.66
CA ILE A 78 7.68 1.29 -8.60
C ILE A 78 6.38 1.85 -8.02
N GLY A 79 6.14 3.13 -8.23
CA GLY A 79 4.90 3.78 -7.81
C GLY A 79 4.47 4.85 -8.82
N ILE A 80 3.19 4.89 -9.14
CA ILE A 80 2.56 5.94 -9.93
C ILE A 80 1.61 6.69 -9.02
N VAL A 81 1.74 8.01 -8.94
CA VAL A 81 0.90 8.87 -8.09
C VAL A 81 0.21 9.88 -8.99
N ASN A 82 -1.08 10.11 -8.74
CA ASN A 82 -1.80 11.23 -9.33
C ASN A 82 -2.05 12.31 -8.27
N ASP A 83 -1.69 13.53 -8.64
CA ASP A 83 -1.94 14.76 -7.90
C ASP A 83 -2.98 15.57 -8.69
N PHE A 84 -4.25 15.49 -8.31
CA PHE A 84 -5.29 16.22 -9.03
C PHE A 84 -5.23 17.73 -8.77
N GLN A 85 -4.72 18.19 -7.61
CA GLN A 85 -4.53 19.62 -7.33
C GLN A 85 -3.65 20.30 -8.38
N ASN A 86 -2.57 19.64 -8.78
CA ASN A 86 -1.65 20.14 -9.80
C ASN A 86 -1.88 19.51 -11.19
N ASN A 87 -2.87 18.63 -11.32
CA ASN A 87 -3.15 17.81 -12.51
C ASN A 87 -1.89 17.14 -13.08
N LYS A 88 -1.10 16.50 -12.21
CA LYS A 88 0.19 15.87 -12.54
C LYS A 88 0.21 14.39 -12.15
N ILE A 89 0.79 13.58 -13.03
CA ILE A 89 1.09 12.17 -12.76
C ILE A 89 2.60 12.05 -12.56
N TYR A 90 2.99 11.47 -11.43
CA TYR A 90 4.37 11.19 -11.10
C TYR A 90 4.62 9.69 -11.14
N MET A 91 5.76 9.29 -11.70
CA MET A 91 6.25 7.92 -11.64
C MET A 91 7.54 7.92 -10.83
N ASN A 92 7.55 7.14 -9.75
CA ASN A 92 8.71 6.94 -8.90
C ASN A 92 9.19 5.51 -9.10
N TYR A 93 10.50 5.32 -9.28
CA TYR A 93 11.13 4.02 -9.30
C TYR A 93 12.39 4.08 -8.46
N GLY A 94 12.67 3.02 -7.70
CA GLY A 94 13.70 3.11 -6.69
C GLY A 94 13.97 1.84 -5.92
N GLY A 95 14.88 1.96 -4.96
CA GLY A 95 15.15 0.95 -3.95
C GLY A 95 14.28 1.16 -2.73
N PHE A 96 13.84 0.06 -2.13
CA PHE A 96 13.16 0.02 -0.85
C PHE A 96 14.09 -0.67 0.16
N ILE A 97 14.20 -0.10 1.34
CA ILE A 97 14.73 -0.79 2.52
C ILE A 97 13.81 -0.48 3.69
N GLY A 98 13.37 -1.52 4.40
CA GLY A 98 12.43 -1.35 5.48
C GLY A 98 12.62 -2.36 6.58
N TYR A 99 11.95 -2.07 7.69
CA TYR A 99 11.85 -2.91 8.85
C TYR A 99 10.39 -2.96 9.26
N GLU A 100 9.88 -4.16 9.47
CA GLU A 100 8.57 -4.43 10.00
C GLU A 100 8.68 -5.16 11.33
N TYR A 101 7.96 -4.67 12.33
CA TYR A 101 7.79 -5.33 13.60
C TYR A 101 6.34 -5.78 13.75
N LYS A 102 6.13 -7.09 13.78
CA LYS A 102 4.84 -7.71 14.05
C LYS A 102 4.71 -7.90 15.56
N GLY A 103 3.77 -7.18 16.16
CA GLY A 103 3.46 -7.17 17.58
C GLY A 103 2.99 -8.53 18.12
N GLN A 104 2.90 -8.65 19.44
CA GLN A 104 2.50 -9.91 20.08
C GLN A 104 1.19 -10.44 19.50
N LYS A 105 1.20 -11.72 19.10
CA LYS A 105 0.06 -12.43 18.51
C LYS A 105 -0.53 -11.78 17.25
N GLY A 106 0.25 -10.96 16.53
CA GLY A 106 -0.20 -10.31 15.29
C GLY A 106 -1.31 -9.29 15.52
N GLN A 107 -1.34 -8.62 16.68
CA GLN A 107 -2.36 -7.61 16.99
C GLN A 107 -2.08 -6.26 16.33
N PHE A 108 -0.82 -5.97 16.05
CA PHE A 108 -0.41 -4.73 15.41
C PHE A 108 0.87 -4.95 14.63
N ASP A 109 1.09 -4.15 13.59
CA ASP A 109 2.32 -4.12 12.83
C ASP A 109 2.85 -2.68 12.77
N ILE A 110 4.16 -2.54 12.87
CA ILE A 110 4.85 -1.25 12.71
C ILE A 110 5.85 -1.39 11.59
N LYS A 111 5.76 -0.56 10.56
CA LYS A 111 6.68 -0.59 9.42
C LYS A 111 7.38 0.75 9.27
N PHE A 112 8.68 0.71 9.07
CA PHE A 112 9.48 1.86 8.67
C PHE A 112 10.22 1.49 7.41
N ALA A 113 10.25 2.37 6.42
CA ALA A 113 11.02 2.14 5.23
C ALA A 113 11.59 3.43 4.64
N LEU A 114 12.70 3.30 3.94
CA LEU A 114 13.28 4.32 3.10
C LEU A 114 13.13 3.91 1.65
N LEU A 115 12.55 4.82 0.86
CA LEU A 115 12.38 4.68 -0.56
C LEU A 115 13.38 5.59 -1.25
N MET A 116 14.37 5.01 -1.88
CA MET A 116 15.40 5.72 -2.61
C MET A 116 14.99 5.84 -4.07
N GLU A 117 14.36 6.95 -4.43
CA GLU A 117 13.99 7.23 -5.82
C GLU A 117 15.24 7.52 -6.66
N TYR A 118 15.34 6.87 -7.82
CA TYR A 118 16.48 7.05 -8.71
C TYR A 118 16.45 8.44 -9.36
N GLY A 119 17.58 9.15 -9.30
CA GLY A 119 17.72 10.48 -9.90
C GLY A 119 17.14 11.63 -9.06
N SER A 120 16.67 11.37 -7.84
CA SER A 120 16.27 12.42 -6.90
C SER A 120 17.38 12.73 -5.88
N SER A 121 17.38 13.95 -5.35
CA SER A 121 18.22 14.26 -4.19
C SER A 121 17.70 13.52 -2.96
N LEU A 122 18.60 12.90 -2.18
CA LEU A 122 18.25 12.23 -0.93
C LEU A 122 17.78 13.25 0.13
N ASN A 123 16.48 13.56 0.12
CA ASN A 123 15.80 14.17 1.25
C ASN A 123 15.18 13.07 2.11
N PHE A 124 15.61 12.97 3.37
CA PHE A 124 15.16 11.92 4.28
C PHE A 124 13.64 11.93 4.48
N LEU A 125 13.04 13.10 4.67
CA LEU A 125 11.59 13.22 4.93
C LEU A 125 10.74 12.83 3.71
N ASP A 126 11.23 13.11 2.51
CA ASP A 126 10.54 12.75 1.27
C ASP A 126 10.60 11.25 0.98
N ASN A 127 11.67 10.61 1.44
CA ASN A 127 11.94 9.20 1.19
C ASN A 127 11.46 8.28 2.32
N LEU A 128 11.05 8.83 3.47
CA LEU A 128 10.54 8.06 4.59
C LEU A 128 9.11 7.57 4.33
N PHE A 129 8.93 6.28 4.54
CA PHE A 129 7.66 5.62 4.77
C PHE A 129 7.59 5.16 6.22
N ALA A 130 6.46 5.39 6.88
CA ALA A 130 6.20 4.84 8.19
C ALA A 130 4.72 4.44 8.27
N SER A 131 4.42 3.28 8.84
CA SER A 131 3.06 2.86 9.10
C SER A 131 2.89 2.21 10.46
N PHE A 132 1.71 2.42 11.02
CA PHE A 132 1.22 1.71 12.19
C PHE A 132 -0.12 1.09 11.84
N ARG A 133 -0.20 -0.24 11.90
CA ARG A 133 -1.39 -1.03 11.61
C ARG A 133 -1.86 -1.73 12.89
N THR A 134 -3.17 -1.74 13.12
CA THR A 134 -3.80 -2.51 14.19
C THR A 134 -4.92 -3.36 13.63
N TYR A 135 -5.04 -4.59 14.13
CA TYR A 135 -6.07 -5.53 13.69
C TYR A 135 -7.28 -5.46 14.61
N ILE A 136 -8.47 -5.37 14.02
CA ILE A 136 -9.72 -5.41 14.77
C ILE A 136 -9.92 -6.85 15.26
N PRO A 137 -10.10 -7.07 16.58
CA PRO A 137 -10.26 -8.40 17.13
C PRO A 137 -11.55 -9.04 16.63
N ASP A 138 -11.52 -10.37 16.47
CA ASP A 138 -12.72 -11.11 16.10
C ASP A 138 -13.81 -10.94 17.16
N PRO A 139 -15.09 -10.83 16.76
CA PRO A 139 -16.21 -10.78 17.69
C PRO A 139 -16.20 -11.97 18.65
N PRO A 140 -16.60 -11.79 19.92
CA PRO A 140 -16.65 -12.88 20.89
C PRO A 140 -17.45 -14.08 20.36
N GLY A 141 -16.84 -15.26 20.35
CA GLY A 141 -17.48 -16.50 19.89
C GLY A 141 -17.44 -16.75 18.38
N MET A 142 -16.83 -15.86 17.60
CA MET A 142 -16.60 -16.06 16.16
C MET A 142 -15.11 -15.97 15.85
N LYS A 143 -14.63 -16.78 14.90
CA LYS A 143 -13.30 -16.61 14.28
C LYS A 143 -13.52 -16.18 12.85
N MET A 144 -13.09 -14.97 12.51
CA MET A 144 -13.18 -14.50 11.13
C MET A 144 -11.96 -15.02 10.36
N LYS A 145 -12.23 -15.56 9.16
CA LYS A 145 -11.17 -15.92 8.19
C LYS A 145 -10.45 -14.65 7.77
N ASP A 146 -11.23 -13.62 7.47
CA ASP A 146 -10.74 -12.33 7.00
C ASP A 146 -10.34 -11.45 8.19
N LYS A 147 -9.30 -10.65 8.01
CA LYS A 147 -8.77 -9.76 9.05
C LYS A 147 -8.99 -8.31 8.68
N LEU A 148 -9.88 -7.67 9.41
CA LEU A 148 -10.12 -6.23 9.33
C LEU A 148 -9.02 -5.49 10.09
N TYR A 149 -8.48 -4.44 9.51
CA TYR A 149 -7.44 -3.63 10.12
C TYR A 149 -7.67 -2.13 9.89
N VAL A 150 -7.05 -1.34 10.76
CA VAL A 150 -6.91 0.11 10.58
C VAL A 150 -5.43 0.42 10.56
N GLU A 151 -4.99 1.21 9.59
CA GLU A 151 -3.60 1.62 9.43
C GLU A 151 -3.50 3.13 9.28
N MET A 152 -2.52 3.72 9.96
CA MET A 152 -2.10 5.10 9.74
C MET A 152 -0.71 5.08 9.13
N SER A 153 -0.55 5.77 8.01
CA SER A 153 0.67 5.73 7.22
C SER A 153 1.12 7.11 6.79
N TYR A 154 2.43 7.29 6.78
CA TYR A 154 3.14 8.46 6.32
C TYR A 154 4.00 8.11 5.12
N PHE A 155 3.90 8.87 4.03
CA PHE A 155 4.76 8.71 2.86
C PHE A 155 4.83 9.97 1.99
N LYS A 156 6.04 10.44 1.64
CA LYS A 156 6.27 11.69 0.87
C LYS A 156 5.47 12.88 1.44
N GLN A 157 5.61 13.13 2.74
CA GLN A 157 4.88 14.20 3.46
C GLN A 157 3.35 14.08 3.44
N ARG A 158 2.82 12.90 3.07
CA ARG A 158 1.38 12.61 3.13
C ARG A 158 1.08 11.75 4.32
N ILE A 159 -0.04 12.01 4.95
CA ILE A 159 -0.66 11.12 5.91
C ILE A 159 -1.90 10.51 5.24
N TYR A 160 -2.09 9.21 5.39
CA TYR A 160 -3.32 8.53 5.01
C TYR A 160 -3.73 7.52 6.06
N ILE A 161 -5.04 7.35 6.19
CA ILE A 161 -5.68 6.40 7.08
C ILE A 161 -6.30 5.33 6.19
N VAL A 162 -6.05 4.07 6.50
CA VAL A 162 -6.56 2.92 5.75
C VAL A 162 -7.49 2.15 6.66
N VAL A 163 -8.64 1.77 6.12
CA VAL A 163 -9.46 0.67 6.65
C VAL A 163 -9.36 -0.46 5.64
N GLY A 164 -8.75 -1.57 6.02
CA GLY A 164 -8.44 -2.66 5.11
C GLY A 164 -8.96 -4.00 5.58
N LEU A 165 -9.21 -4.88 4.61
CA LEU A 165 -9.60 -6.27 4.83
C LEU A 165 -8.56 -7.17 4.16
N LEU A 166 -7.98 -8.09 4.93
CA LEU A 166 -7.11 -9.16 4.42
C LEU A 166 -7.88 -10.46 4.34
N GLU A 167 -7.96 -11.04 3.15
CA GLU A 167 -8.57 -12.34 2.91
C GLU A 167 -7.47 -13.39 2.64
N PRO A 168 -7.33 -14.42 3.50
CA PRO A 168 -6.49 -15.57 3.22
C PRO A 168 -7.09 -16.39 2.07
N PHE A 169 -6.25 -16.92 1.18
CA PHE A 169 -6.69 -17.87 0.15
C PHE A 169 -7.18 -19.18 0.79
#